data_AF-A0AA35WQJ2-F1
#
_entry.id   AF-A0AA35WQJ2-F1
#
_cell.length_a   1.000
_cell.length_b   1.000
_cell.length_c   1.000
_cell.angle_alpha   90.00
_cell.angle_beta   90.00
_cell.angle_gamma   90.00
#
_symmetry.space_group_name_H-M   'P 1'
#
loop_
_entity.id
_entity.type
_entity.pdbx_description
1 polymer ?
#
loop_
_entity_poly.entity_id
_entity_poly.type
_entity_poly.pdbx_seq_one_letter_code
_entity_poly.pdbx_strand_id
1 'polypeptide(L)'
;MVSDPSQLLQAWTQHFQSLTKSQEENNPSLKESIKQSSTLLSATFQNGEVFLDVPFNTEEVEHTVNKMKLKKSSGPDNLTAEHLKFGGQTIITWPTEILNSIDVERIPSCLKLGITIPVYKGGGKDPSMQTGITLNSVISKVFRNPDPQQIGASLHGGWLATWKKLSSSPSF
;
A
#
# COMPACT_ATOMS: atom_id res chain seq x y z
N MET A 1 5.58 -8.75 -24.70
CA MET A 1 6.01 -8.63 -23.29
C MET A 1 7.00 -7.48 -23.23
N VAL A 2 6.67 -6.39 -22.55
CA VAL A 2 7.61 -5.28 -22.35
C VAL A 2 8.51 -5.67 -21.18
N SER A 3 9.80 -5.90 -21.44
CA SER A 3 10.77 -6.40 -20.45
C SER A 3 11.68 -5.29 -19.91
N ASP A 4 11.63 -4.10 -20.50
CA ASP A 4 12.44 -2.94 -20.13
C ASP A 4 11.66 -2.01 -19.18
N PRO A 5 12.17 -1.71 -17.96
CA PRO A 5 11.50 -0.84 -16.98
C PRO A 5 11.10 0.53 -17.54
N SER A 6 11.94 1.12 -18.39
CA SER A 6 11.67 2.44 -18.99
C SER A 6 10.49 2.37 -19.95
N GLN A 7 10.43 1.32 -20.78
CA GLN A 7 9.30 1.09 -21.67
C GLN A 7 8.02 0.77 -20.91
N LEU A 8 8.12 0.13 -19.74
CA LEU A 8 6.95 -0.18 -18.92
C LEU A 8 6.40 1.08 -18.23
N LEU A 9 7.26 1.92 -17.66
CA LEU A 9 6.86 3.24 -17.16
C LEU A 9 6.22 4.09 -18.27
N GLN A 10 6.81 4.09 -19.47
CA GLN A 10 6.26 4.81 -20.61
C GLN A 10 4.90 4.25 -21.04
N ALA A 11 4.75 2.92 -21.11
CA ALA A 11 3.48 2.28 -21.45
C ALA A 11 2.39 2.59 -20.41
N TRP A 12 2.74 2.60 -19.12
CA TRP A 12 1.86 2.99 -18.03
C TRP A 12 1.45 4.47 -18.14
N THR A 13 2.43 5.34 -18.35
CA THR A 13 2.20 6.77 -18.57
C THR A 13 1.23 6.98 -19.73
N GLN A 14 1.44 6.31 -20.87
CA GLN A 14 0.56 6.41 -22.03
C GLN A 14 -0.84 5.84 -21.77
N HIS A 15 -0.94 4.71 -21.07
CA HIS A 15 -2.22 4.09 -20.72
C HIS A 15 -3.04 4.99 -19.80
N PHE A 16 -2.47 5.47 -18.69
CA PHE A 16 -3.18 6.36 -17.78
C PHE A 16 -3.43 7.73 -18.41
N GLN A 17 -2.51 8.26 -19.22
CA GLN A 17 -2.79 9.47 -20.02
C GLN A 17 -3.95 9.30 -21.00
N SER A 18 -4.16 8.11 -21.59
CA SER A 18 -5.32 7.90 -22.48
C SER A 18 -6.63 7.74 -21.69
N LEU A 19 -6.57 7.15 -20.50
CA LEU A 19 -7.69 7.12 -19.55
C LEU A 19 -8.05 8.53 -19.06
N THR A 20 -7.06 9.41 -18.83
CA THR A 20 -7.34 10.80 -18.44
C THR A 20 -7.76 11.66 -19.63
N LYS A 21 -7.18 11.48 -20.82
CA LYS A 21 -7.58 12.20 -22.05
C LYS A 21 -9.00 11.87 -22.51
N SER A 22 -9.47 10.64 -22.27
CA SER A 22 -10.89 10.29 -22.49
C SER A 22 -11.84 10.91 -21.44
N GLN A 23 -11.30 11.56 -20.41
CA GLN A 23 -11.98 12.27 -19.33
C GLN A 23 -11.63 13.78 -19.26
N GLU A 24 -10.74 14.30 -20.11
CA GLU A 24 -10.31 15.70 -20.11
C GLU A 24 -11.14 16.47 -21.15
N GLU A 25 -11.77 17.59 -20.84
CA GLU A 25 -11.23 18.73 -20.11
C GLU A 25 -12.24 19.31 -19.11
N ASN A 26 -11.77 19.76 -17.93
CA ASN A 26 -12.57 20.32 -16.83
C ASN A 26 -13.52 19.35 -16.10
N ASN A 27 -12.98 18.33 -15.44
CA ASN A 27 -13.63 17.86 -14.21
C ASN A 27 -13.03 18.61 -13.00
N PRO A 28 -13.51 19.84 -12.69
CA PRO A 28 -13.03 20.60 -11.54
C PRO A 28 -13.15 19.80 -10.25
N SER A 29 -14.16 18.93 -10.14
CA SER A 29 -14.34 18.10 -8.94
C SER A 29 -13.19 17.13 -8.70
N LEU A 30 -12.56 16.55 -9.75
CA LEU A 30 -11.41 15.66 -9.57
C LEU A 30 -10.18 16.45 -9.13
N LYS A 31 -9.88 17.57 -9.81
CA LYS A 31 -8.75 18.45 -9.44
C LYS A 31 -8.92 18.98 -8.02
N GLU A 32 -10.13 19.37 -7.67
CA GLU A 32 -10.50 19.84 -6.35
C GLU A 32 -10.43 18.72 -5.32
N SER A 33 -10.85 17.50 -5.64
CA SER A 33 -10.72 16.32 -4.77
C SER A 33 -9.24 15.96 -4.53
N ILE A 34 -8.40 15.99 -5.56
CA ILE A 34 -6.94 15.76 -5.42
C ILE A 34 -6.32 16.87 -4.55
N LYS A 35 -6.67 18.13 -4.83
CA LYS A 35 -6.17 19.28 -4.06
C LYS A 35 -6.65 19.26 -2.61
N GLN A 36 -7.91 18.88 -2.37
CA GLN A 36 -8.46 18.71 -1.03
C GLN A 36 -7.79 17.56 -0.29
N SER A 37 -7.58 16.42 -0.97
CA SER A 37 -6.89 15.27 -0.39
C SER A 37 -5.46 15.63 -0.02
N SER A 38 -4.71 16.29 -0.91
CA SER A 38 -3.33 16.72 -0.62
C SER A 38 -3.27 17.79 0.49
N THR A 39 -4.24 18.69 0.55
CA THR A 39 -4.35 19.71 1.61
C THR A 39 -4.69 19.07 2.95
N LEU A 40 -5.63 18.12 2.99
CA LEU A 40 -6.00 17.37 4.20
C LEU A 40 -4.84 16.53 4.71
N LEU A 41 -4.13 15.83 3.82
CA LEU A 41 -2.89 15.13 4.16
C LEU A 41 -1.87 16.11 4.76
N SER A 42 -1.58 17.23 4.08
CA SER A 42 -0.64 18.26 4.55
C SER A 42 -1.01 18.85 5.92
N ALA A 43 -2.29 19.16 6.15
CA ALA A 43 -2.76 19.70 7.42
C ALA A 43 -2.70 18.66 8.55
N THR A 44 -2.98 17.39 8.23
CA THR A 44 -2.83 16.27 9.17
C THR A 44 -1.37 16.11 9.60
N PHE A 45 -0.41 16.28 8.68
CA PHE A 45 1.02 16.25 8.99
C PHE A 45 1.50 17.41 9.88
N GLN A 46 0.88 18.60 9.78
CA GLN A 46 1.28 19.78 10.57
C GLN A 46 0.76 19.76 12.00
N ASN A 47 -0.27 18.95 12.31
CA ASN A 47 -0.88 18.87 13.63
C ASN A 47 -0.16 17.94 14.63
N GLY A 48 1.00 17.38 14.26
CA GLY A 48 2.06 17.10 15.23
C GLY A 48 1.91 15.89 16.17
N GLU A 49 1.00 14.93 15.91
CA GLU A 49 0.98 13.66 16.64
C GLU A 49 1.28 12.48 15.70
N VAL A 50 2.46 12.49 15.07
CA VAL A 50 3.00 11.33 14.37
C VAL A 50 3.79 10.50 15.37
N PHE A 51 3.21 9.36 15.78
CA PHE A 51 3.74 8.49 16.85
C PHE A 51 4.56 7.30 16.32
N LEU A 52 5.22 7.48 15.17
CA LEU A 52 6.29 6.56 14.76
C LEU A 52 7.59 7.06 15.39
N ASP A 53 8.28 6.21 16.14
CA ASP A 53 9.59 6.55 16.73
C ASP A 53 10.57 7.11 15.68
N VAL A 54 10.42 6.64 14.42
CA VAL A 54 11.09 7.15 13.24
C VAL A 54 10.09 7.18 12.06
N PRO A 55 9.91 8.30 11.37
CA PRO A 55 9.06 8.36 10.18
C PRO A 55 9.63 7.52 9.04
N PHE A 56 8.76 6.95 8.21
CA PHE A 56 9.15 6.31 6.95
C PHE A 56 9.82 7.30 6.02
N ASN A 57 11.01 6.95 5.51
CA ASN A 57 11.60 7.67 4.39
C ASN A 57 11.24 6.98 3.05
N THR A 58 11.41 7.72 1.95
CA THR A 58 10.98 7.27 0.63
C THR A 58 11.84 6.11 0.14
N GLU A 59 13.13 6.10 0.48
CA GLU A 59 14.11 5.08 0.11
C GLU A 59 13.78 3.72 0.75
N GLU A 60 13.34 3.71 2.01
CA GLU A 60 12.88 2.53 2.74
C GLU A 60 11.64 1.93 2.07
N VAL A 61 10.65 2.79 1.78
CA VAL A 61 9.42 2.37 1.11
C VAL A 61 9.75 1.82 -0.28
N GLU A 62 10.60 2.51 -1.04
CA GLU A 62 11.05 2.08 -2.36
C GLU A 62 11.74 0.71 -2.31
N HIS A 63 12.63 0.50 -1.34
CA HIS A 63 13.33 -0.76 -1.17
C HIS A 63 12.38 -1.91 -0.78
N THR A 64 11.42 -1.65 0.11
CA THR A 64 10.36 -2.61 0.44
C THR A 64 9.51 -2.97 -0.78
N VAL A 65 9.12 -1.98 -1.58
CA VAL A 65 8.39 -2.18 -2.85
C VAL A 65 9.23 -3.00 -3.82
N ASN A 66 10.53 -2.73 -3.92
CA ASN A 66 11.43 -3.42 -4.83
C ASN A 66 11.58 -4.92 -4.53
N LYS A 67 11.46 -5.30 -3.25
CA LYS A 67 11.46 -6.70 -2.77
C LYS A 67 10.13 -7.44 -2.99
N MET A 68 9.06 -6.75 -3.35
CA MET A 68 7.75 -7.39 -3.53
C MET A 68 7.74 -8.33 -4.73
N LYS A 69 7.04 -9.47 -4.56
CA LYS A 69 6.79 -10.41 -5.65
C LYS A 69 5.80 -9.82 -6.64
N LEU A 70 6.18 -9.81 -7.92
CA LEU A 70 5.33 -9.41 -9.04
C LEU A 70 4.35 -10.53 -9.44
N LYS A 71 3.39 -10.17 -10.29
CA LYS A 71 2.31 -11.01 -10.85
C LYS A 71 1.44 -11.61 -9.76
N LYS A 72 1.20 -10.83 -8.70
CA LYS A 72 0.29 -11.17 -7.61
C LYS A 72 -1.00 -10.39 -7.76
N SER A 73 -2.11 -11.03 -7.44
CA SER A 73 -3.42 -10.38 -7.43
C SER A 73 -3.43 -9.21 -6.44
N SER A 74 -4.15 -8.15 -6.82
CA SER A 74 -4.40 -6.98 -5.98
C SER A 74 -5.28 -7.34 -4.78
N GLY A 75 -5.24 -6.45 -3.77
CA GLY A 75 -6.21 -6.46 -2.68
C GLY A 75 -7.51 -5.74 -3.07
N PRO A 76 -8.33 -5.35 -2.06
CA PRO A 76 -9.57 -4.60 -2.27
C PRO A 76 -9.42 -3.26 -2.98
N ASP A 77 -8.21 -2.69 -2.95
CA ASP A 77 -7.85 -1.40 -3.55
C ASP A 77 -7.48 -1.49 -5.04
N ASN A 78 -7.45 -2.69 -5.61
CA ASN A 78 -7.04 -2.96 -7.00
C ASN A 78 -5.61 -2.49 -7.35
N LEU A 79 -4.79 -2.18 -6.35
CA LEU A 79 -3.38 -1.83 -6.54
C LEU A 79 -2.51 -3.10 -6.46
N THR A 80 -1.50 -3.15 -7.33
CA THR A 80 -0.53 -4.26 -7.39
C THR A 80 0.89 -3.76 -7.16
N ALA A 81 1.83 -4.68 -6.93
CA ALA A 81 3.23 -4.32 -6.69
C ALA A 81 3.84 -3.62 -7.93
N GLU A 82 3.37 -3.94 -9.13
CA GLU A 82 3.76 -3.29 -10.38
C GLU A 82 3.39 -1.81 -10.40
N HIS A 83 2.23 -1.43 -9.84
CA HIS A 83 1.79 -0.04 -9.77
C HIS A 83 2.80 0.80 -8.99
N LEU A 84 3.27 0.28 -7.85
CA LEU A 84 4.26 0.97 -7.03
C LEU A 84 5.66 0.90 -7.66
N LYS A 85 6.09 -0.28 -8.11
CA LYS A 85 7.45 -0.52 -8.58
C LYS A 85 7.78 0.19 -9.89
N PHE A 86 6.80 0.33 -10.77
CA PHE A 86 7.01 0.91 -12.10
C PHE A 86 6.32 2.25 -12.30
N GLY A 87 5.65 2.76 -11.26
CA GLY A 87 5.02 4.09 -11.27
C GLY A 87 6.00 5.26 -11.15
N GLY A 88 7.29 4.99 -10.90
CA GLY A 88 8.32 6.00 -10.69
C GLY A 88 8.28 6.65 -9.31
N GLN A 89 9.20 7.58 -9.05
CA GLN A 89 9.42 8.13 -7.70
C GLN A 89 8.18 8.79 -7.12
N THR A 90 7.43 9.52 -7.95
CA THR A 90 6.20 10.19 -7.53
C THR A 90 5.17 9.22 -6.97
N ILE A 91 5.08 7.99 -7.48
CA ILE A 91 4.14 7.01 -6.94
C ILE A 91 4.61 6.45 -5.60
N ILE A 92 5.92 6.44 -5.32
CA ILE A 92 6.46 5.99 -4.03
C ILE A 92 6.23 7.03 -2.92
N THR A 93 6.21 8.33 -3.23
CA THR A 93 5.97 9.36 -2.21
C THR A 93 4.59 9.24 -1.58
N TRP A 94 3.56 8.84 -2.34
CA TRP A 94 2.20 8.69 -1.82
C TRP A 94 2.07 7.64 -0.71
N PRO A 95 2.52 6.37 -0.88
CA PRO A 95 2.61 5.43 0.22
C PRO A 95 3.40 5.97 1.40
N THR A 96 4.56 6.60 1.18
CA THR A 96 5.37 7.16 2.29
C THR A 96 4.57 8.16 3.13
N GLU A 97 3.91 9.11 2.47
CA GLU A 97 3.02 10.07 3.13
C GLU A 97 1.87 9.37 3.87
N ILE A 98 1.17 8.45 3.20
CA ILE A 98 0.08 7.69 3.84
C ILE A 98 0.59 6.99 5.10
N LEU A 99 1.73 6.30 5.04
CA LEU A 99 2.28 5.57 6.19
C LEU A 99 2.65 6.51 7.34
N ASN A 100 3.24 7.67 7.04
CA ASN A 100 3.57 8.69 8.03
C ASN A 100 2.34 9.42 8.59
N SER A 101 1.18 9.34 7.92
CA SER A 101 -0.07 9.92 8.40
C SER A 101 -0.84 8.99 9.35
N ILE A 102 -0.41 7.73 9.47
CA ILE A 102 -1.07 6.75 10.34
C ILE A 102 -0.65 7.00 11.78
N ASP A 103 -1.65 7.30 12.61
CA ASP A 103 -1.54 7.20 14.05
C ASP A 103 -1.45 5.72 14.47
N VAL A 104 -0.42 5.35 15.23
CA VAL A 104 -0.18 3.99 15.71
C VAL A 104 -1.29 3.47 16.62
N GLU A 105 -2.01 4.37 17.30
CA GLU A 105 -3.17 4.00 18.12
C GLU A 105 -4.43 3.78 17.26
N ARG A 106 -4.47 4.37 16.06
CA ARG A 106 -5.64 4.39 15.18
C ARG A 106 -5.29 4.00 13.75
N ILE A 107 -4.86 2.75 13.57
CA ILE A 107 -4.65 2.19 12.23
C ILE A 107 -5.99 2.18 11.44
N PRO A 108 -6.04 2.83 10.27
CA PRO A 108 -7.21 2.84 9.40
C PRO A 108 -7.75 1.44 9.11
N SER A 109 -9.07 1.26 9.21
CA SER A 109 -9.73 -0.02 8.96
C SER A 109 -9.44 -0.55 7.55
N CYS A 110 -9.34 0.32 6.55
CA CYS A 110 -9.02 -0.03 5.17
C CYS A 110 -7.68 -0.78 5.04
N LEU A 111 -6.68 -0.48 5.87
CA LEU A 111 -5.39 -1.16 5.86
C LEU A 111 -5.44 -2.56 6.50
N LYS A 112 -6.50 -2.86 7.25
CA LYS A 112 -6.77 -4.16 7.88
C LYS A 112 -7.60 -5.08 6.98
N LEU A 113 -8.17 -4.56 5.88
CA LEU A 113 -9.00 -5.33 4.96
C LEU A 113 -8.18 -6.24 4.04
N GLY A 114 -8.78 -7.38 3.68
CA GLY A 114 -8.28 -8.27 2.67
C GLY A 114 -9.41 -9.10 2.07
N ILE A 115 -9.24 -9.54 0.82
CA ILE A 115 -10.21 -10.43 0.15
C ILE A 115 -9.76 -11.87 0.41
N THR A 116 -10.56 -12.65 1.13
CA THR A 116 -10.28 -14.08 1.33
C THR A 116 -10.93 -14.91 0.24
N ILE A 117 -10.11 -15.60 -0.53
CA ILE A 117 -10.53 -16.49 -1.60
C ILE A 117 -10.22 -17.93 -1.19
N PRO A 118 -11.22 -18.84 -1.17
CA PRO A 118 -10.96 -20.26 -0.96
C PRO A 118 -10.25 -20.85 -2.17
N VAL A 119 -9.12 -21.51 -1.95
CA VAL A 119 -8.37 -22.21 -3.00
C VAL A 119 -8.32 -23.70 -2.69
N TYR A 120 -8.81 -24.51 -3.64
CA TYR A 120 -8.73 -25.96 -3.55
C TYR A 120 -7.30 -26.45 -3.79
N LYS A 121 -6.79 -27.27 -2.88
CA LYS A 121 -5.54 -28.00 -3.11
C LYS A 121 -5.84 -29.35 -3.76
N GLY A 122 -5.06 -29.73 -4.78
CA GLY A 122 -5.00 -31.11 -5.28
C GLY A 122 -6.19 -31.59 -6.13
N GLY A 123 -6.97 -30.70 -6.74
CA GLY A 123 -8.02 -31.06 -7.71
C GLY A 123 -9.30 -31.67 -7.12
N GLY A 124 -9.35 -31.94 -5.82
CA GLY A 124 -10.55 -32.34 -5.10
C GLY A 124 -11.49 -31.16 -4.85
N LYS A 125 -12.80 -31.42 -4.87
CA LYS A 125 -13.87 -30.44 -4.58
C LYS A 125 -14.35 -30.48 -3.13
N ASP A 126 -13.64 -31.19 -2.25
CA ASP A 126 -14.00 -31.30 -0.84
C ASP A 126 -13.81 -29.92 -0.14
N PRO A 127 -14.86 -29.37 0.50
CA PRO A 127 -14.75 -28.11 1.25
C PRO A 127 -13.67 -28.11 2.33
N SER A 128 -13.35 -29.27 2.92
CA SER A 128 -12.30 -29.42 3.95
C SER A 128 -10.87 -29.25 3.39
N MET A 129 -10.70 -29.31 2.07
CA MET A 129 -9.42 -29.13 1.37
C MET A 129 -9.21 -27.69 0.87
N GLN A 130 -10.14 -26.78 1.14
CA GLN A 130 -9.98 -25.36 0.80
C GLN A 130 -9.03 -24.69 1.78
N THR A 131 -7.93 -24.14 1.29
CA THR A 131 -7.11 -23.20 2.07
C THR A 131 -7.56 -21.78 1.70
N GLY A 132 -7.94 -20.99 2.69
CA GLY A 132 -8.20 -19.56 2.49
C GLY A 132 -6.91 -18.81 2.18
N ILE A 133 -6.88 -18.08 1.06
CA ILE A 133 -5.79 -17.14 0.74
C ILE A 133 -6.36 -15.74 0.84
N THR A 134 -5.74 -14.88 1.66
CA THR A 134 -6.15 -13.49 1.80
C THR A 134 -5.29 -12.57 0.94
N LEU A 135 -5.94 -11.81 0.07
CA LEU A 135 -5.34 -10.77 -0.76
C LEU A 135 -5.43 -9.42 -0.04
N ASN A 136 -4.30 -8.96 0.50
CA ASN A 136 -4.20 -7.65 1.15
C ASN A 136 -3.81 -6.56 0.14
N SER A 137 -4.23 -5.33 0.44
CA SER A 137 -3.70 -4.10 -0.18
C SER A 137 -2.17 -4.13 -0.22
N VAL A 138 -1.59 -3.62 -1.30
CA VAL A 138 -0.13 -3.48 -1.39
C VAL A 138 0.42 -2.46 -0.41
N ILE A 139 -0.36 -1.42 -0.07
CA ILE A 139 0.01 -0.43 0.96
C ILE A 139 0.09 -1.11 2.33
N SER A 140 -0.90 -1.95 2.68
CA SER A 140 -0.86 -2.76 3.91
C SER A 140 0.34 -3.71 3.96
N LYS A 141 0.80 -4.21 2.81
CA LYS A 141 2.00 -5.07 2.74
C LYS A 141 3.29 -4.26 2.98
N VAL A 142 3.36 -3.02 2.49
CA VAL A 142 4.48 -2.10 2.81
C VAL A 142 4.50 -1.82 4.31
N PHE A 143 3.35 -1.41 4.88
CA PHE A 143 3.25 -1.10 6.32
C PHE A 143 3.67 -2.25 7.24
N ARG A 144 3.32 -3.50 6.88
CA ARG A 144 3.65 -4.69 7.69
C ARG A 144 5.13 -5.08 7.64
N ASN A 145 5.80 -4.78 6.52
CA ASN A 145 7.17 -5.21 6.26
C ASN A 145 8.07 -4.00 5.92
N PRO A 146 8.24 -3.01 6.81
CA PRO A 146 9.26 -1.98 6.69
C PRO A 146 10.66 -2.62 6.61
N ASP A 147 11.60 -1.91 6.00
CA ASP A 147 12.97 -2.39 5.91
C ASP A 147 13.58 -2.54 7.32
N PRO A 148 14.38 -3.58 7.59
CA PRO A 148 15.10 -3.78 8.85
C PRO A 148 15.84 -2.58 9.46
N GLN A 149 16.15 -1.53 8.70
CA GLN A 149 16.74 -0.31 9.25
C GLN A 149 15.80 0.39 10.26
N GLN A 150 14.48 0.34 10.06
CA GLN A 150 13.50 0.80 11.08
C GLN A 150 13.42 -0.16 12.28
N ILE A 151 13.54 -1.47 12.04
CA ILE A 151 13.50 -2.48 13.10
C ILE A 151 14.68 -2.30 14.05
N GLY A 152 15.84 -1.90 13.52
CA GLY A 152 17.06 -1.58 14.27
C GLY A 152 16.92 -0.37 15.21
N ALA A 153 16.16 0.65 14.81
CA ALA A 153 15.85 1.81 15.65
C ALA A 153 14.74 1.52 16.69
N SER A 154 13.80 0.63 16.37
CA SER A 154 12.72 0.18 17.25
C SER A 154 13.08 -1.10 18.06
N LEU A 155 14.38 -1.37 18.29
CA LEU A 155 14.87 -2.47 19.14
C LEU A 155 14.65 -2.22 20.64
N HIS A 156 13.40 -1.90 21.01
CA HIS A 156 12.84 -2.15 22.32
C HIS A 156 11.52 -2.92 22.20
N GLY A 157 11.48 -3.96 21.37
CA GLY A 157 10.45 -5.02 21.40
C GLY A 157 8.99 -4.60 21.16
N GLY A 158 8.71 -3.31 21.01
CA GLY A 158 7.38 -2.73 21.01
C GLY A 158 6.66 -2.95 19.69
N TRP A 159 7.29 -2.68 18.55
CA TRP A 159 6.59 -2.67 17.27
C TRP A 159 6.04 -4.05 16.84
N LEU A 160 6.82 -5.12 16.99
CA LEU A 160 6.35 -6.50 16.76
C LEU A 160 5.29 -6.95 17.78
N ALA A 161 5.38 -6.49 19.03
CA ALA A 161 4.39 -6.78 20.07
C ALA A 161 3.07 -6.03 19.83
N THR A 162 3.15 -4.76 19.43
CA THR A 162 2.03 -3.90 19.03
C THR A 162 1.33 -4.49 17.82
N TRP A 163 2.06 -4.95 16.80
CA TRP A 163 1.45 -5.59 15.63
C TRP A 163 0.77 -6.92 15.96
N LYS A 164 1.39 -7.78 16.79
CA LYS A 164 0.75 -9.02 17.24
C LYS A 164 -0.51 -8.73 18.05
N LYS A 165 -0.46 -7.79 18.99
CA LYS A 165 -1.61 -7.34 19.80
C LYS A 165 -2.75 -6.79 18.92
N LEU A 166 -2.42 -6.03 17.87
CA LEU A 166 -3.40 -5.44 16.94
C LEU A 166 -4.00 -6.46 15.96
N SER A 167 -3.24 -7.49 15.57
CA SER A 167 -3.74 -8.58 14.70
C SER A 167 -4.64 -9.59 15.42
N SER A 168 -4.63 -9.58 16.76
CA SER A 168 -5.45 -10.46 17.61
C SER A 168 -6.70 -9.77 18.16
N SER A 169 -6.89 -8.47 17.93
CA SER A 169 -8.11 -7.78 18.31
C SER A 169 -9.25 -8.17 17.37
N PRO A 170 -10.43 -8.58 17.90
CA PRO A 170 -11.55 -8.97 17.06
C PRO A 170 -12.07 -7.77 16.29
N SER A 171 -12.39 -8.00 15.02
CA SER A 171 -13.14 -7.07 14.18
C SER A 171 -14.44 -6.72 14.89
N PHE A 172 -14.62 -5.46 15.28
CA PHE A 172 -15.95 -4.90 15.56
C PHE A 172 -16.66 -4.62 14.24
#